data_AF-A0A3S3PE12-F1
#
_entry.id   AF-A0A3S3PE12-F1
#
_cell.length_a   1.000
_cell.length_b   1.000
_cell.length_c   1.000
_cell.angle_alpha   90.00
_cell.angle_beta   90.00
_cell.angle_gamma   90.00
#
_symmetry.space_group_name_H-M   'P 1'
#
loop_
_entity.id
_entity.type
_entity.pdbx_description
1 polymer ?
#
loop_
_entity_poly.entity_id
_entity_poly.type
_entity_poly.pdbx_seq_one_letter_code
_entity_poly.pdbx_strand_id
1 'polypeptide(L)'
;MTAMKNLFPPDYFDDWNKDKNKPCCCGESGDCYSKMLQCQKCKQWFHDRCIRCFTFLEYELLHGDHFYRFICSKCNEGKESIKRLTMTMNDVVRLTLYNLAFVKPNVYFDIGSVVQFIRTQQNNFKVSDLHLKTVSQEELYNEIKAILNKNNGKFYKKYKSAKGRNTLWAVKKICAPKLLLGLFENDDIVMPEGSKEEYFYHLSIQTNDQFENGIKEN
;
A
#
# COMPACT_ATOMS: atom_id res chain seq x y z
N MET A 1 4.82 15.80 -17.00
CA MET A 1 5.56 14.52 -16.86
C MET A 1 7.03 14.59 -17.28
N THR A 2 7.45 15.49 -18.17
CA THR A 2 8.85 15.60 -18.66
C THR A 2 9.86 16.06 -17.60
N ALA A 3 9.44 16.90 -16.64
CA ALA A 3 10.34 17.44 -15.60
C ALA A 3 10.75 16.42 -14.53
N MET A 4 9.92 15.40 -14.26
CA MET A 4 10.25 14.38 -13.25
C MET A 4 11.34 13.44 -13.73
N LYS A 5 11.38 13.09 -15.04
CA LYS A 5 12.33 12.13 -15.59
C LYS A 5 13.81 12.50 -15.39
N ASN A 6 14.12 13.79 -15.36
CA ASN A 6 15.49 14.28 -15.26
C ASN A 6 16.03 14.31 -13.82
N LEU A 7 15.18 14.09 -12.81
CA LEU A 7 15.57 14.19 -11.40
C LEU A 7 15.92 12.83 -10.79
N PHE A 8 15.44 11.72 -11.35
CA PHE A 8 15.73 10.38 -10.85
C PHE A 8 16.87 9.71 -11.63
N PRO A 9 17.62 8.80 -11.00
CA PRO A 9 18.62 7.97 -11.70
C PRO A 9 18.04 7.30 -12.95
N PRO A 10 18.79 7.13 -14.05
CA PRO A 10 18.27 6.56 -15.29
C PRO A 10 17.61 5.17 -15.11
N ASP A 11 18.19 4.34 -14.24
CA ASP A 11 17.72 3.00 -13.87
C ASP A 11 16.43 3.00 -13.03
N TYR A 12 16.05 4.16 -12.47
CA TYR A 12 14.85 4.33 -11.66
C TYR A 12 13.56 4.12 -12.46
N PHE A 13 13.60 4.37 -13.77
CA PHE A 13 12.42 4.32 -14.66
C PHE A 13 12.39 3.12 -15.61
N ASP A 14 13.41 2.25 -15.60
CA ASP A 14 13.48 1.15 -16.56
C ASP A 14 12.37 0.10 -16.32
N ASP A 15 11.97 -0.12 -15.06
CA ASP A 15 10.77 -0.91 -14.73
C ASP A 15 9.46 -0.12 -15.00
N TRP A 16 9.48 1.20 -14.80
CA TRP A 16 8.32 2.07 -15.04
C TRP A 16 7.87 2.05 -16.51
N ASN A 17 8.79 1.95 -17.46
CA ASN A 17 8.44 1.92 -18.89
C ASN A 17 7.75 0.61 -19.35
N LYS A 18 7.96 -0.51 -18.66
CA LYS A 18 7.37 -1.82 -19.03
C LYS A 18 5.91 -1.97 -18.64
N ASP A 19 5.47 -1.26 -17.59
CA ASP A 19 4.10 -1.36 -17.08
C ASP A 19 3.24 -0.12 -17.30
N LYS A 20 3.69 0.80 -18.15
CA LYS A 20 2.83 1.87 -18.66
C LYS A 20 1.71 1.34 -19.54
N ASN A 21 0.63 2.09 -19.58
CA ASN A 21 -0.53 1.84 -20.44
C ASN A 21 -1.24 0.53 -20.14
N LYS A 22 -1.32 0.12 -18.87
CA LYS A 22 -2.23 -0.96 -18.50
C LYS A 22 -3.65 -0.44 -18.75
N PRO A 23 -4.46 -1.09 -19.60
CA PRO A 23 -5.82 -0.63 -19.83
C PRO A 23 -6.62 -0.75 -18.54
N CYS A 24 -7.44 0.25 -18.23
CA CYS A 24 -8.46 0.13 -17.20
C CYS A 24 -9.75 -0.44 -17.81
N CYS A 25 -10.66 -0.95 -16.97
CA CYS A 25 -12.00 -1.38 -17.41
C CYS A 25 -12.83 -0.25 -18.04
N CYS A 26 -12.47 1.02 -17.83
CA CYS A 26 -13.10 2.17 -18.50
C CYS A 26 -12.61 2.41 -19.93
N GLY A 27 -11.67 1.59 -20.43
CA GLY A 27 -11.07 1.75 -21.76
C GLY A 27 -9.92 2.75 -21.82
N GLU A 28 -9.74 3.60 -20.80
CA GLU A 28 -8.60 4.51 -20.71
C GLU A 28 -7.34 3.77 -20.23
N SER A 29 -6.19 4.16 -20.78
CA SER A 29 -4.89 3.70 -20.31
C SER A 29 -4.53 4.31 -18.96
N GLY A 30 -3.87 3.52 -18.11
CA GLY A 30 -3.37 3.97 -16.81
C GLY A 30 -1.91 3.57 -16.55
N ASP A 31 -1.36 4.16 -15.49
CA ASP A 31 -0.05 3.84 -14.95
C ASP A 31 -0.23 3.06 -13.64
N CYS A 32 0.20 1.79 -13.64
CA CYS A 32 0.05 0.92 -12.47
C CYS A 32 0.84 1.41 -11.25
N TYR A 33 1.87 2.24 -11.43
CA TYR A 33 2.65 2.85 -10.37
C TYR A 33 2.03 4.17 -9.87
N SER A 34 0.90 4.57 -10.42
CA SER A 34 0.06 5.65 -9.93
C SER A 34 -1.03 5.10 -8.99
N LYS A 35 -2.19 5.76 -8.92
CA LYS A 35 -3.34 5.33 -8.13
C LYS A 35 -4.16 4.26 -8.87
N MET A 36 -3.62 3.04 -8.96
CA MET A 36 -4.32 1.89 -9.55
C MET A 36 -4.18 0.63 -8.70
N LEU A 37 -5.21 -0.23 -8.74
CA LEU A 37 -5.18 -1.57 -8.14
C LEU A 37 -5.45 -2.65 -9.18
N GLN A 38 -4.84 -3.82 -8.98
CA GLN A 38 -5.07 -5.00 -9.79
C GLN A 38 -6.11 -5.92 -9.13
N CYS A 39 -7.10 -6.38 -9.88
CA CYS A 39 -8.01 -7.41 -9.38
C CYS A 39 -7.28 -8.75 -9.20
N GLN A 40 -7.42 -9.37 -8.02
CA GLN A 40 -6.72 -10.62 -7.72
C GLN A 40 -7.16 -11.81 -8.58
N LYS A 41 -8.41 -11.82 -9.07
CA LYS A 41 -8.95 -12.89 -9.92
C LYS A 41 -8.58 -12.69 -11.39
N CYS A 42 -9.10 -11.64 -12.04
CA CYS A 42 -8.90 -11.44 -13.48
C CYS A 42 -7.60 -10.70 -13.87
N LYS A 43 -6.79 -10.27 -12.89
CA LYS A 43 -5.52 -9.55 -13.10
C LYS A 43 -5.64 -8.22 -13.87
N GLN A 44 -6.86 -7.75 -14.12
CA GLN A 44 -7.14 -6.45 -14.74
C GLN A 44 -6.81 -5.31 -13.77
N TRP A 45 -6.26 -4.21 -14.30
CA TRP A 45 -5.97 -2.99 -13.55
C TRP A 45 -7.16 -2.02 -13.56
N PHE A 46 -7.34 -1.30 -12.46
CA PHE A 46 -8.44 -0.34 -12.25
C PHE A 46 -7.87 0.93 -11.62
N HIS A 47 -8.28 2.10 -12.11
CA HIS A 47 -7.99 3.37 -11.45
C HIS A 47 -8.71 3.47 -10.10
N ASP A 48 -8.15 4.21 -9.15
CA ASP A 48 -8.83 4.59 -7.91
C ASP A 48 -10.24 5.15 -8.17
N ARG A 49 -10.39 6.07 -9.12
CA ARG A 49 -11.68 6.67 -9.53
C ARG A 49 -12.65 5.66 -10.16
N CYS A 50 -12.16 4.52 -10.65
CA CYS A 50 -12.98 3.48 -11.25
C CYS A 50 -13.40 2.39 -10.24
N ILE A 51 -12.91 2.46 -9.01
CA ILE A 51 -13.25 1.54 -7.93
C ILE A 51 -14.21 2.29 -6.99
N ARG A 52 -15.48 1.92 -7.02
CA ARG A 52 -16.54 2.56 -6.23
C ARG A 52 -16.30 2.42 -4.74
N CYS A 53 -15.68 1.34 -4.28
CA CYS A 53 -15.39 1.19 -2.85
C CYS A 53 -14.56 2.35 -2.28
N PHE A 54 -13.65 2.97 -3.06
CA PHE A 54 -12.82 4.07 -2.55
C PHE A 54 -13.61 5.34 -2.21
N THR A 55 -14.80 5.55 -2.78
CA THR A 55 -15.61 6.73 -2.44
C THR A 55 -16.16 6.68 -1.02
N PHE A 56 -16.14 5.51 -0.38
CA PHE A 56 -16.67 5.28 0.97
C PHE A 56 -15.58 5.03 2.02
N LEU A 57 -14.30 5.05 1.63
CA LEU A 57 -13.19 4.83 2.57
C LEU A 57 -12.71 6.17 3.12
N GLU A 58 -12.36 6.19 4.40
CA GLU A 58 -11.75 7.35 5.07
C GLU A 58 -10.28 7.59 4.66
N TYR A 59 -9.74 6.79 3.74
CA TYR A 59 -8.35 6.80 3.32
C TYR A 59 -8.21 6.81 1.79
N GLU A 60 -7.22 7.53 1.31
CA GLU A 60 -6.91 7.66 -0.12
C GLU A 60 -5.92 6.60 -0.59
N LEU A 61 -6.01 6.23 -1.87
CA LEU A 61 -4.97 5.44 -2.51
C LEU A 61 -3.74 6.33 -2.79
N LEU A 62 -2.61 6.01 -2.16
CA LEU A 62 -1.34 6.66 -2.44
C LEU A 62 -0.75 6.12 -3.76
N HIS A 63 0.14 6.89 -4.41
CA HIS A 63 0.80 6.42 -5.63
C HIS A 63 1.64 5.18 -5.32
N GLY A 64 1.48 4.13 -6.14
CA GLY A 64 2.20 2.86 -5.98
C GLY A 64 1.83 2.07 -4.72
N ASP A 65 0.73 2.44 -4.05
CA ASP A 65 0.24 1.71 -2.89
C ASP A 65 -0.59 0.52 -3.34
N HIS A 66 0.04 -0.65 -3.36
CA HIS A 66 -0.63 -1.89 -3.71
C HIS A 66 -0.95 -2.75 -2.47
N PHE A 67 -0.90 -2.21 -1.25
CA PHE A 67 -1.24 -2.96 -0.03
C PHE A 67 -2.75 -3.14 0.15
N TYR A 68 -3.37 -3.73 -0.86
CA TYR A 68 -4.79 -3.97 -0.97
C TYR A 68 -5.06 -5.35 -1.58
N ARG A 69 -6.05 -6.03 -1.02
CA ARG A 69 -6.74 -7.12 -1.70
C ARG A 69 -7.97 -6.52 -2.38
N PHE A 70 -7.99 -6.54 -3.71
CA PHE A 70 -9.09 -6.01 -4.51
C PHE A 70 -9.70 -7.09 -5.42
N ILE A 71 -11.02 -7.19 -5.42
CA ILE A 71 -11.81 -8.01 -6.34
C ILE A 71 -12.86 -7.11 -7.01
N CYS A 72 -12.84 -7.06 -8.34
CA CYS A 72 -13.76 -6.22 -9.11
C CYS A 72 -15.18 -6.81 -9.13
N SER A 73 -16.16 -5.97 -9.46
CA SER A 73 -17.58 -6.35 -9.53
C SER A 73 -17.85 -7.55 -10.45
N LYS A 74 -17.21 -7.61 -11.63
CA LYS A 74 -17.35 -8.75 -12.57
C LYS A 74 -16.92 -10.08 -11.95
N CYS A 75 -15.92 -10.04 -11.08
CA CYS A 75 -15.31 -11.20 -10.43
C CYS A 75 -15.98 -11.57 -9.09
N ASN A 76 -16.96 -10.78 -8.64
CA ASN A 76 -17.58 -10.89 -7.32
C ASN A 76 -19.07 -10.48 -7.38
N GLU A 77 -19.78 -11.02 -8.38
CA GLU A 77 -21.26 -10.98 -8.46
C GLU A 77 -21.84 -9.56 -8.34
N GLY A 78 -21.21 -8.60 -9.01
CA GLY A 78 -21.66 -7.20 -9.05
C GLY A 78 -21.18 -6.33 -7.88
N LYS A 79 -20.64 -6.93 -6.81
CA LYS A 79 -20.15 -6.21 -5.62
C LYS A 79 -18.63 -6.11 -5.65
N GLU A 80 -18.08 -4.91 -5.54
CA GLU A 80 -16.62 -4.75 -5.36
C GLU A 80 -16.22 -5.11 -3.93
N SER A 81 -15.04 -5.70 -3.77
CA SER A 81 -14.47 -6.01 -2.46
C SER A 81 -13.06 -5.45 -2.38
N ILE A 82 -12.79 -4.65 -1.36
CA ILE A 82 -11.47 -4.08 -1.07
C ILE A 82 -11.11 -4.31 0.39
N LYS A 83 -9.88 -4.73 0.65
CA LYS A 83 -9.33 -4.89 2.00
C LYS A 83 -7.92 -4.34 2.07
N ARG A 84 -7.69 -3.38 2.97
CA ARG A 84 -6.35 -2.87 3.28
C ARG A 84 -5.51 -3.96 3.95
N LEU A 85 -4.32 -4.21 3.39
CA LEU A 85 -3.34 -5.14 3.92
C LEU A 85 -2.42 -4.44 4.93
N THR A 86 -1.90 -5.22 5.87
CA THR A 86 -0.93 -4.75 6.85
C THR A 86 0.45 -4.58 6.18
N MET A 87 1.18 -3.57 6.61
CA MET A 87 2.49 -3.17 6.10
C MET A 87 3.54 -3.25 7.20
N THR A 88 4.78 -3.56 6.82
CA THR A 88 5.93 -3.33 7.71
C THR A 88 6.33 -1.84 7.67
N MET A 89 7.08 -1.38 8.67
CA MET A 89 7.64 -0.01 8.63
C MET A 89 8.59 0.22 7.44
N ASN A 90 9.23 -0.83 6.92
CA ASN A 90 10.04 -0.73 5.70
C ASN A 90 9.19 -0.36 4.49
N ASP A 91 7.98 -0.94 4.38
CA ASP A 91 7.05 -0.67 3.30
C ASP A 91 6.50 0.76 3.38
N VAL A 92 6.15 1.21 4.59
CA VAL A 92 5.71 2.59 4.84
C VAL A 92 6.77 3.60 4.43
N VAL A 93 8.04 3.38 4.81
CA VAL A 93 9.15 4.28 4.46
C VAL A 93 9.37 4.32 2.95
N ARG A 94 9.32 3.16 2.26
CA ARG A 94 9.45 3.10 0.80
C ARG A 94 8.31 3.83 0.10
N LEU A 95 7.06 3.57 0.49
CA LEU A 95 5.88 4.18 -0.09
C LEU A 95 5.86 5.70 0.16
N THR A 96 6.31 6.14 1.33
CA THR A 96 6.45 7.56 1.68
C THR A 96 7.47 8.27 0.79
N LEU A 97 8.69 7.74 0.67
CA LEU A 97 9.72 8.33 -0.18
C LEU A 97 9.28 8.39 -1.64
N TYR A 98 8.54 7.38 -2.10
CA TYR A 98 7.98 7.38 -3.44
C TYR A 98 6.96 8.50 -3.65
N ASN A 99 5.99 8.65 -2.75
CA ASN A 99 4.95 9.68 -2.85
C ASN A 99 5.53 11.09 -2.69
N LEU A 100 6.51 11.29 -1.81
CA LEU A 100 7.21 12.57 -1.66
C LEU A 100 7.83 13.06 -2.98
N ALA A 101 8.29 12.13 -3.83
CA ALA A 101 8.90 12.45 -5.11
C ALA A 101 7.88 12.93 -6.16
N PHE A 102 6.57 12.70 -5.98
CA PHE A 102 5.51 13.31 -6.79
C PHE A 102 5.08 14.67 -6.26
N VAL A 103 5.12 14.86 -4.93
CA VAL A 103 4.65 16.10 -4.28
C VAL A 103 5.70 17.20 -4.39
N LYS A 104 6.99 16.87 -4.39
CA LYS A 104 8.09 17.83 -4.41
C LYS A 104 8.95 17.66 -5.67
N PRO A 105 9.51 18.75 -6.24
CA PRO A 105 10.43 18.67 -7.37
C PRO A 105 11.84 18.21 -6.92
N ASN A 106 11.91 17.15 -6.14
CA ASN A 106 13.15 16.59 -5.60
C ASN A 106 13.01 15.07 -5.48
N VAL A 107 14.14 14.37 -5.47
CA VAL A 107 14.20 12.90 -5.37
C VAL A 107 14.79 12.47 -4.04
N TYR A 108 15.54 13.36 -3.38
CA TYR A 108 16.22 13.09 -2.13
C TYR A 108 15.58 13.88 -0.99
N PHE A 109 15.21 13.19 0.09
CA PHE A 109 14.50 13.74 1.24
C PHE A 109 15.22 13.43 2.54
N ASP A 110 15.17 14.37 3.50
CA ASP A 110 15.61 14.12 4.88
C ASP A 110 14.54 13.34 5.68
N ILE A 111 14.95 12.72 6.80
CA ILE A 111 14.02 11.97 7.67
C ILE A 111 12.88 12.86 8.17
N GLY A 112 13.14 14.16 8.44
CA GLY A 112 12.09 15.08 8.88
C GLY A 112 10.94 15.17 7.88
N SER A 113 11.26 15.27 6.59
CA SER A 113 10.25 15.23 5.51
C SER A 113 9.49 13.90 5.46
N VAL A 114 10.15 12.77 5.72
CA VAL A 114 9.52 11.43 5.77
C VAL A 114 8.58 11.32 6.97
N VAL A 115 9.04 11.73 8.16
CA VAL A 115 8.23 11.76 9.39
C VAL A 115 6.97 12.62 9.18
N GLN A 116 7.14 13.83 8.64
CA GLN A 116 6.02 14.74 8.42
C GLN A 116 4.98 14.13 7.48
N PHE A 117 5.42 13.51 6.38
CA PHE A 117 4.51 12.84 5.44
C PHE A 117 3.76 11.70 6.12
N ILE A 118 4.45 10.84 6.89
CA ILE A 118 3.82 9.72 7.60
C ILE A 118 2.75 10.23 8.58
N ARG A 119 3.02 11.32 9.30
CA ARG A 119 2.05 11.91 10.23
C ARG A 119 0.83 12.47 9.52
N THR A 120 1.01 13.19 8.42
CA THR A 120 -0.10 13.73 7.62
C THR A 120 -0.94 12.61 7.00
N GLN A 121 -0.32 11.52 6.57
CA GLN A 121 -0.97 10.42 5.86
C GLN A 121 -1.22 9.19 6.75
N GLN A 122 -1.17 9.33 8.07
CA GLN A 122 -1.17 8.20 9.02
C GLN A 122 -2.39 7.28 8.90
N ASN A 123 -3.56 7.81 8.52
CA ASN A 123 -4.78 7.03 8.32
C ASN A 123 -4.72 6.13 7.08
N ASN A 124 -3.85 6.45 6.11
CA ASN A 124 -3.65 5.65 4.91
C ASN A 124 -2.73 4.45 5.15
N PHE A 125 -2.08 4.35 6.32
CA PHE A 125 -1.18 3.23 6.64
C PHE A 125 -1.79 2.29 7.67
N LYS A 126 -1.72 0.99 7.38
CA LYS A 126 -2.02 -0.07 8.35
C LYS A 126 -0.73 -0.80 8.68
N VAL A 127 -0.15 -0.51 9.85
CA VAL A 127 1.16 -1.05 10.26
C VAL A 127 0.99 -2.18 11.27
N SER A 128 1.76 -3.27 11.14
CA SER A 128 1.70 -4.42 12.05
C SER A 128 2.28 -4.12 13.43
N ASP A 129 3.46 -3.49 13.44
CA ASP A 129 4.35 -3.52 14.60
C ASP A 129 4.45 -2.17 15.33
N LEU A 130 3.73 -1.15 14.85
CA LEU A 130 3.79 0.19 15.41
C LEU A 130 2.47 0.94 15.24
N HIS A 131 1.93 1.46 16.33
CA HIS A 131 0.72 2.28 16.28
C HIS A 131 1.09 3.74 15.96
N LEU A 132 1.01 4.11 14.68
CA LEU A 132 1.44 5.41 14.17
C LEU A 132 0.76 6.62 14.84
N LYS A 133 -0.45 6.46 15.39
CA LYS A 133 -1.17 7.55 16.06
C LYS A 133 -0.62 7.89 17.44
N THR A 134 0.04 6.93 18.11
CA THR A 134 0.46 7.07 19.52
C THR A 134 1.97 7.12 19.68
N VAL A 135 2.75 6.57 18.74
CA VAL A 135 4.21 6.68 18.76
C VAL A 135 4.65 8.14 18.79
N SER A 136 5.68 8.47 19.56
CA SER A 136 6.23 9.84 19.62
C SER A 136 6.97 10.22 18.32
N GLN A 137 7.20 11.51 18.12
CA GLN A 137 7.94 11.99 16.94
C GLN A 137 9.39 11.51 16.94
N GLU A 138 10.02 11.45 18.13
CA GLU A 138 11.41 11.01 18.29
C GLU A 138 11.57 9.50 18.03
N GLU A 139 10.68 8.67 18.57
CA GLU A 139 10.69 7.22 18.32
C GLU A 139 10.49 6.92 16.83
N LEU A 140 9.52 7.57 16.19
CA LEU A 140 9.28 7.40 14.76
C LEU A 140 10.50 7.84 13.93
N TYR A 141 11.14 8.96 14.31
CA TYR A 141 12.36 9.43 13.65
C TYR A 141 13.48 8.39 13.77
N ASN A 142 13.69 7.83 14.96
CA ASN A 142 14.74 6.85 15.22
C ASN A 142 14.48 5.52 14.49
N GLU A 143 13.24 5.06 14.45
CA GLU A 143 12.83 3.87 13.69
C GLU A 143 13.12 4.04 12.19
N ILE A 144 12.70 5.17 11.60
CA ILE A 144 12.95 5.48 10.19
C ILE A 144 14.45 5.57 9.92
N LYS A 145 15.22 6.21 10.82
CA LYS A 145 16.68 6.30 10.72
C LYS A 145 17.34 4.91 10.74
N ALA A 146 16.88 4.00 11.59
CA ALA A 146 17.38 2.64 11.67
C ALA A 146 17.10 1.88 10.36
N ILE A 147 15.85 1.94 9.86
CA ILE A 147 15.43 1.31 8.60
C ILE A 147 16.27 1.78 7.43
N LEU A 148 16.45 3.09 7.28
CA LEU A 148 17.17 3.68 6.14
C LEU A 148 18.66 3.32 6.14
N ASN A 149 19.29 3.22 7.31
CA ASN A 149 20.70 2.85 7.41
C ASN A 149 20.94 1.33 7.26
N LYS A 150 19.97 0.49 7.66
CA LYS A 150 20.08 -0.97 7.54
C LYS A 150 19.85 -1.47 6.11
N ASN A 151 19.07 -0.75 5.31
CA ASN A 151 18.61 -1.20 3.99
C ASN A 151 19.30 -0.48 2.81
N ASN A 152 20.64 -0.47 2.78
CA ASN A 152 21.42 0.19 1.73
C ASN A 152 21.15 -0.35 0.30
N GLY A 153 20.62 -1.57 0.18
CA GLY A 153 20.18 -2.15 -1.10
C GLY A 153 18.86 -1.58 -1.64
N LYS A 154 18.02 -0.95 -0.79
CA LYS A 154 16.69 -0.44 -1.15
C LYS A 154 16.61 1.09 -1.22
N PHE A 155 17.56 1.80 -0.61
CA PHE A 155 17.56 3.26 -0.54
C PHE A 155 18.90 3.85 -0.99
N TYR A 156 18.87 4.91 -1.81
CA TYR A 156 20.05 5.74 -2.08
C TYR A 156 20.30 6.64 -0.87
N LYS A 157 21.57 6.89 -0.58
CA LYS A 157 22.02 7.77 0.51
C LYS A 157 22.91 8.85 -0.08
N LYS A 158 22.58 10.12 0.17
CA LYS A 158 23.33 11.30 -0.28
C LYS A 158 23.63 12.22 0.90
N TYR A 159 24.84 12.77 0.97
CA TYR A 159 25.19 13.75 1.99
C TYR A 159 24.94 15.17 1.47
N LYS A 160 24.25 16.00 2.26
CA LYS A 160 23.99 17.43 1.95
C LYS A 160 25.25 18.30 2.09
N SER A 161 26.22 17.87 2.90
CA SER A 161 27.48 18.61 3.12
C SER A 161 28.67 17.67 3.16
N ALA A 162 29.85 18.20 2.82
CA ALA A 162 31.12 17.48 2.88
C ALA A 162 31.45 16.94 4.29
N LYS A 163 30.84 17.52 5.34
CA LYS A 163 30.98 17.10 6.75
C LYS A 163 29.96 16.03 7.18
N GLY A 164 29.10 15.54 6.27
CA GLY A 164 28.21 14.39 6.50
C GLY A 164 27.04 14.59 7.48
N ARG A 165 26.86 15.78 8.07
CA ARG A 165 25.88 16.01 9.16
C ARG A 165 24.42 15.86 8.74
N ASN A 166 24.11 16.15 7.47
CA ASN A 166 22.76 16.06 6.94
C ASN A 166 22.74 15.00 5.82
N THR A 167 22.03 13.91 6.07
CA THR A 167 21.84 12.84 5.09
C THR A 167 20.47 13.00 4.42
N LEU A 168 20.41 12.69 3.14
CA LEU A 168 19.19 12.55 2.37
C LEU A 168 19.07 11.15 1.80
N TRP A 169 17.83 10.72 1.62
CA TRP A 169 17.49 9.42 1.13
C TRP A 169 16.52 9.51 -0.05
N ALA A 170 16.69 8.59 -0.98
CA ALA A 170 15.74 8.34 -2.05
C ALA A 170 15.46 6.83 -2.08
N VAL A 171 14.29 6.43 -2.58
CA VAL A 171 14.06 5.01 -2.88
C VAL A 171 14.96 4.61 -4.06
N LYS A 172 15.56 3.42 -4.08
CA LYS A 172 16.34 2.94 -5.24
C LYS A 172 15.44 2.40 -6.32
N LYS A 173 14.50 1.57 -5.87
CA LYS A 173 13.61 0.82 -6.73
C LYS A 173 12.21 0.88 -6.16
N ILE A 174 11.30 1.45 -6.93
CA ILE A 174 9.88 1.17 -6.76
C ILE A 174 9.61 -0.08 -7.55
N CYS A 175 10.01 -1.22 -7.00
CA CYS A 175 9.08 -2.32 -7.18
C CYS A 175 7.87 -1.85 -6.38
N ALA A 176 6.70 -1.79 -7.03
CA ALA A 176 5.47 -2.23 -6.38
C ALA A 176 5.89 -3.30 -5.38
N PRO A 177 5.45 -3.25 -4.11
CA PRO A 177 5.68 -4.38 -3.23
C PRO A 177 5.47 -5.60 -4.10
N LYS A 178 6.41 -6.56 -4.09
CA LYS A 178 5.99 -7.87 -4.53
C LYS A 178 4.87 -8.23 -3.53
N LEU A 179 3.65 -7.72 -3.71
CA LEU A 179 2.49 -8.57 -3.80
C LEU A 179 3.01 -9.65 -4.71
N LEU A 180 3.56 -10.68 -4.09
CA LEU A 180 3.00 -12.02 -4.11
C LEU A 180 2.33 -12.36 -5.46
N LEU A 181 2.85 -11.83 -6.57
CA LEU A 181 2.53 -12.21 -7.93
C LEU A 181 3.10 -13.60 -8.19
N GLY A 182 3.97 -14.11 -7.29
CA GLY A 182 4.44 -15.49 -7.26
C GLY A 182 4.66 -16.08 -5.86
N LEU A 183 4.11 -15.50 -4.78
CA LEU A 183 4.11 -16.14 -3.44
C LEU A 183 2.74 -16.71 -3.07
N PHE A 184 1.80 -16.71 -4.01
CA PHE A 184 0.61 -17.56 -3.99
C PHE A 184 0.53 -18.41 -5.26
N GLU A 185 1.66 -18.65 -5.94
CA GLU A 185 1.68 -19.50 -7.13
C GLU A 185 1.86 -20.98 -6.79
N ASN A 186 2.06 -21.37 -5.52
CA ASN A 186 2.15 -22.79 -5.12
C ASN A 186 1.69 -23.10 -3.67
N ASP A 187 0.79 -22.29 -3.10
CA ASP A 187 -0.07 -22.84 -2.05
C ASP A 187 -1.36 -23.21 -2.76
N ASP A 188 -1.39 -24.46 -3.24
CA ASP A 188 -2.65 -25.14 -3.45
C ASP A 188 -3.47 -24.95 -2.16
N ILE A 189 -4.48 -24.09 -2.20
CA ILE A 189 -5.64 -24.31 -1.36
C ILE A 189 -6.29 -25.55 -1.98
N VAL A 190 -5.74 -26.72 -1.65
CA VAL A 190 -6.50 -27.95 -1.57
C VAL A 190 -7.58 -27.63 -0.55
N MET A 191 -8.76 -27.30 -1.06
CA MET A 191 -9.98 -27.41 -0.28
C MET A 191 -9.96 -28.83 0.31
N PRO A 192 -10.06 -29.03 1.63
CA PRO A 192 -10.30 -30.37 2.15
C PRO A 192 -11.59 -30.85 1.50
N GLU A 193 -11.51 -31.92 0.70
CA GLU A 193 -12.70 -32.62 0.26
C GLU A 193 -13.40 -33.17 1.50
N GLY A 194 -14.56 -32.59 1.82
CA GLY A 194 -15.45 -33.10 2.86
C GLY A 194 -15.79 -32.08 3.95
N SER A 195 -16.76 -31.22 3.68
CA SER A 195 -17.96 -30.97 4.50
C SER A 195 -18.59 -29.64 4.08
N LYS A 196 -19.59 -29.70 3.20
CA LYS A 196 -20.38 -28.53 2.77
C LYS A 196 -21.33 -28.00 3.85
N GLU A 197 -21.19 -28.41 5.12
CA GLU A 197 -22.21 -28.22 6.15
C GLU A 197 -21.75 -27.50 7.44
N GLU A 198 -20.46 -27.26 7.68
CA GLU A 198 -20.02 -26.64 8.95
C GLU A 198 -19.86 -25.12 8.92
N TYR A 199 -19.77 -24.49 7.74
CA TYR A 199 -19.60 -23.03 7.66
C TYR A 199 -20.88 -22.20 7.83
N PHE A 200 -22.06 -22.85 7.83
CA PHE A 200 -23.34 -22.19 8.12
C PHE A 200 -23.70 -22.18 9.61
N TYR A 201 -23.01 -22.96 10.45
CA TYR A 201 -23.35 -23.05 11.88
C TYR A 201 -22.75 -21.92 12.74
N HIS A 202 -21.62 -21.33 12.32
CA HIS A 202 -21.00 -20.24 13.08
C HIS A 202 -21.57 -18.84 12.79
N LEU A 203 -22.31 -18.67 11.68
CA LEU A 203 -22.97 -17.41 11.33
C LEU A 203 -24.39 -17.28 11.89
N SER A 204 -25.03 -18.39 12.30
CA SER A 204 -26.35 -18.37 12.95
C SER A 204 -26.30 -18.16 14.47
N ILE A 205 -25.14 -18.40 15.12
CA ILE A 205 -24.99 -18.21 16.57
C ILE A 205 -24.70 -16.74 16.93
N GLN A 206 -24.03 -15.98 16.06
CA GLN A 206 -23.70 -14.57 16.35
C GLN A 206 -24.85 -13.59 16.09
N THR A 207 -25.91 -14.00 15.40
CA THR A 207 -27.10 -13.13 15.16
C THR A 207 -28.23 -13.33 16.17
N ASN A 208 -28.16 -14.34 17.05
CA ASN A 208 -29.17 -14.56 18.09
C ASN A 208 -28.76 -14.02 19.49
N ASP A 209 -27.48 -13.88 19.80
CA ASP A 209 -27.03 -13.43 21.13
C ASP A 209 -27.11 -11.90 21.37
N GLN A 210 -27.47 -11.11 20.35
CA GLN A 210 -27.72 -9.66 20.51
C GLN A 210 -29.21 -9.28 20.52
N PHE A 211 -30.14 -10.24 20.37
CA PHE A 211 -31.58 -9.96 20.45
C PHE A 211 -32.26 -10.41 21.75
N GLU A 212 -31.62 -11.23 22.60
CA GLU A 212 -32.26 -11.73 23.85
C GLU A 212 -31.80 -11.06 25.16
N ASN A 213 -30.73 -10.27 25.19
CA ASN A 213 -30.28 -9.58 26.42
C ASN A 213 -30.68 -8.10 26.54
N GLY A 214 -31.61 -7.64 25.67
CA GLY A 214 -32.20 -6.29 25.72
C GLY A 214 -33.63 -6.24 26.27
N ILE A 215 -34.20 -7.35 26.75
CA ILE A 215 -35.56 -7.41 27.29
C ILE A 215 -35.51 -8.19 28.61
N LYS A 216 -35.13 -7.52 29.71
CA LYS A 216 -35.51 -7.80 31.12
C LYS A 216 -34.71 -6.90 32.07
N GLU A 217 -34.97 -5.60 32.00
CA GLU A 217 -34.96 -4.74 33.19
C GLU A 217 -36.39 -4.23 33.38
N ASN A 218 -37.15 -4.99 34.18
CA ASN A 218 -38.32 -4.61 34.97
C ASN A 218 -38.58 -5.74 35.96
#